data_AF-A0A7S2T7E4-F1
#
_entry.id   AF-A0A7S2T7E4-F1
#
_cell.length_a   1.000
_cell.length_b   1.000
_cell.length_c   1.000
_cell.angle_alpha   90.00
_cell.angle_beta   90.00
_cell.angle_gamma   90.00
#
_symmetry.space_group_name_H-M   'P 1'
#
loop_
_entity.id
_entity.type
_entity.pdbx_description
1 polymer ?
#
loop_
_entity_poly.entity_id
_entity_poly.type
_entity_poly.pdbx_seq_one_letter_code
_entity_poly.pdbx_strand_id
1 'polypeptide(L)'
;MRRSVSFALMCVIAFGAVLQCAHAAPEAGEAKPEDEWAAFKELSLTHENFDEEIAKHDMSAVFFYAPWCGHCKHAKPEWVKAKVLLEKDNIPLFVVNADEAENRPLAQRVGLTGFPSIFIFRKSTGLDKPTKYEGSRSAEGFASGIRKYAGPASTFLEQAPEDMMSPAREGYDHTHVSVFAFVEKEGSEEAKAFEAAADALRGDGDFFVTANLAIAKEIHDDLSVKPNTLVLHRHFDGEIAKSDKIGTKEEVLSFVDENYAAPFLAFSDMSSAVVSRVYHKDGKFNVFIHADASKKDEIKEWAQTIGSKASEHVGNTVVFDPKGDESRLKGFFGFADSVEVSVGLVDLQNSKKKFVMEESADLEKTLAFIAKVVAGEVEPTLKSAPIPATQEESVKVVVGKSFEDVVLGSGRNVLFKIYAPWCGHCKAMAPAFKELADKLEEDEEVIIAKMDGTENEIMDDRFDVRGYPALFFMNSEGKVESYNGGRTLDDMLKYIEEHKTPVSEDILKSASSAKEL
;
A
#
# COMPACT_ATOMS: atom_id res chain seq x y z
N MET A 1 -41.77 13.62 45.00
CA MET A 1 -42.08 14.72 45.94
C MET A 1 -40.97 14.74 47.00
N ARG A 2 -39.97 15.65 46.93
CA ARG A 2 -39.91 16.94 47.66
C ARG A 2 -40.09 16.72 49.18
N ARG A 3 -39.16 16.98 50.11
CA ARG A 3 -38.29 18.16 50.40
C ARG A 3 -37.17 17.73 51.39
N SER A 4 -35.90 18.14 51.24
CA SER A 4 -35.24 19.40 51.72
C SER A 4 -35.35 19.57 53.25
N VAL A 5 -34.26 19.86 53.99
CA VAL A 5 -33.75 21.22 54.28
C VAL A 5 -32.34 21.17 54.94
N SER A 6 -31.45 22.08 54.51
CA SER A 6 -30.11 22.46 55.04
C SER A 6 -30.14 23.24 56.37
N PHE A 7 -28.98 23.46 57.03
CA PHE A 7 -28.45 24.76 57.56
C PHE A 7 -27.10 24.50 58.30
N ALA A 8 -25.93 24.89 57.76
CA ALA A 8 -25.10 26.09 58.05
C ALA A 8 -24.57 26.19 59.51
N LEU A 9 -23.26 25.99 59.78
CA LEU A 9 -22.12 26.94 59.76
C LEU A 9 -22.06 27.88 61.00
N MET A 10 -20.99 27.77 61.82
CA MET A 10 -20.49 28.90 62.61
C MET A 10 -18.96 28.87 62.76
N CYS A 11 -18.39 30.05 62.50
CA CYS A 11 -16.99 30.40 62.35
C CYS A 11 -16.24 30.73 63.67
N VAL A 12 -14.95 30.35 63.68
CA VAL A 12 -13.76 31.20 63.94
C VAL A 12 -13.62 31.95 65.27
N ILE A 13 -12.50 31.72 65.97
CA ILE A 13 -11.56 32.74 66.48
C ILE A 13 -10.12 32.18 66.33
N ALA A 14 -9.24 32.99 65.76
CA ALA A 14 -7.82 32.75 65.50
C ALA A 14 -6.90 33.46 66.51
N PHE A 15 -5.58 33.29 66.31
CA PHE A 15 -4.37 33.85 66.98
C PHE A 15 -3.71 32.93 68.01
N GLY A 16 -2.43 32.54 67.94
CA GLY A 16 -1.36 32.78 66.95
C GLY A 16 0.01 32.44 67.55
N ALA A 17 0.90 31.85 66.71
CA ALA A 17 2.37 31.71 66.79
C ALA A 17 2.96 30.85 67.96
N VAL A 18 4.06 30.07 67.85
CA VAL A 18 5.39 30.27 67.23
C VAL A 18 6.14 28.91 67.07
N LEU A 19 6.88 28.78 65.96
CA LEU A 19 8.08 27.95 65.62
C LEU A 19 8.46 26.66 66.39
N GLN A 20 8.36 25.54 65.64
CA GLN A 20 9.43 24.62 65.15
C GLN A 20 10.63 24.23 66.05
N CYS A 21 10.78 22.91 66.26
CA CYS A 21 12.02 22.15 66.04
C CYS A 21 11.70 20.65 65.83
N ALA A 22 12.14 20.10 64.70
CA ALA A 22 12.09 18.68 64.35
C ALA A 22 13.50 18.07 64.52
N HIS A 23 13.59 16.83 64.99
CA HIS A 23 14.76 15.96 64.79
C HIS A 23 14.26 14.55 64.49
N ALA A 24 14.72 14.04 63.34
CA ALA A 24 14.31 12.82 62.67
C ALA A 24 14.98 11.55 63.23
N ALA A 25 14.27 10.43 63.12
CA ALA A 25 14.77 9.07 63.27
C ALA A 25 15.12 8.47 61.89
N PRO A 26 16.02 7.47 61.80
CA PRO A 26 16.76 7.16 60.57
C PRO A 26 15.94 6.36 59.55
N GLU A 27 16.17 6.66 58.28
CA GLU A 27 15.64 5.96 57.10
C GLU A 27 16.22 4.55 56.98
N ALA A 28 15.33 3.56 56.86
CA ALA A 28 15.67 2.26 56.30
C ALA A 28 15.84 2.46 54.78
N GLY A 29 17.03 2.15 54.27
CA GLY A 29 17.32 2.25 52.85
C GLY A 29 16.40 1.34 52.04
N GLU A 30 15.58 1.95 51.19
CA GLU A 30 14.87 1.26 50.12
C GLU A 30 15.90 0.71 49.12
N ALA A 31 15.87 -0.60 48.90
CA ALA A 31 16.55 -1.21 47.77
C ALA A 31 15.95 -0.65 46.47
N LYS A 32 16.80 -0.14 45.58
CA LYS A 32 16.39 0.35 44.25
C LYS A 32 15.75 -0.81 43.47
N PRO A 33 14.64 -0.59 42.72
CA PRO A 33 14.13 -1.59 41.80
C PRO A 33 15.18 -1.90 40.74
N GLU A 34 15.54 -3.17 40.59
CA GLU A 34 16.24 -3.67 39.40
C GLU A 34 15.46 -3.22 38.16
N ASP A 35 16.17 -2.77 37.11
CA ASP A 35 15.58 -2.20 35.89
C ASP A 35 14.47 -3.12 35.34
N GLU A 36 13.21 -2.71 35.54
CA GLU A 36 12.02 -3.52 35.20
C GLU A 36 12.00 -3.95 33.72
N TRP A 37 12.84 -3.36 32.87
CA TRP A 37 12.97 -3.65 31.45
C TRP A 37 14.14 -4.55 31.07
N ALA A 38 15.06 -4.87 31.99
CA ALA A 38 16.31 -5.57 31.66
C ALA A 38 16.09 -6.85 30.85
N ALA A 39 15.35 -7.82 31.40
CA ALA A 39 15.07 -9.09 30.74
C ALA A 39 14.28 -8.97 29.42
N PHE A 40 13.52 -7.88 29.24
CA PHE A 40 12.79 -7.63 27.99
C PHE A 40 13.71 -7.01 26.93
N LYS A 41 14.58 -6.09 27.33
CA LYS A 41 15.56 -5.42 26.46
C LYS A 41 16.70 -6.35 26.02
N GLU A 42 16.94 -7.44 26.73
CA GLU A 42 17.84 -8.51 26.27
C GLU A 42 17.37 -9.16 24.96
N LEU A 43 16.10 -8.97 24.57
CA LEU A 43 15.53 -9.48 23.33
C LEU A 43 15.53 -8.45 22.20
N SER A 44 16.13 -7.28 22.43
CA SER A 44 16.00 -6.12 21.54
C SER A 44 16.74 -6.32 20.22
N LEU A 45 16.04 -5.97 19.14
CA LEU A 45 16.60 -5.73 17.82
C LEU A 45 16.45 -4.25 17.47
N THR A 46 17.34 -3.77 16.62
CA THR A 46 17.30 -2.43 16.02
C THR A 46 17.17 -2.56 14.51
N HIS A 47 16.84 -1.47 13.82
CA HIS A 47 16.76 -1.47 12.36
C HIS A 47 18.05 -1.96 11.66
N GLU A 48 19.22 -1.86 12.32
CA GLU A 48 20.51 -2.26 11.74
C GLU A 48 20.73 -3.78 11.77
N ASN A 49 20.31 -4.45 12.84
CA ASN A 49 20.57 -5.89 13.03
C ASN A 49 19.35 -6.78 12.76
N PHE A 50 18.17 -6.17 12.57
CA PHE A 50 16.90 -6.88 12.44
C PHE A 50 16.94 -7.95 11.35
N ASP A 51 17.32 -7.57 10.13
CA ASP A 51 17.23 -8.46 8.97
C ASP A 51 18.17 -9.65 9.10
N GLU A 52 19.40 -9.40 9.54
CA GLU A 52 20.40 -10.45 9.75
C GLU A 52 19.94 -11.44 10.84
N GLU A 53 19.41 -10.93 11.96
CA GLU A 53 19.01 -11.78 13.06
C GLU A 53 17.78 -12.63 12.73
N ILE A 54 16.75 -12.03 12.13
CA ILE A 54 15.53 -12.75 11.76
C ILE A 54 15.82 -13.82 10.70
N ALA A 55 16.72 -13.55 9.74
CA ALA A 55 17.07 -14.51 8.68
C ALA A 55 17.77 -15.79 9.18
N LYS A 56 18.27 -15.81 10.42
CA LYS A 56 18.88 -16.99 11.07
C LYS A 56 17.83 -18.03 11.46
N HIS A 57 16.56 -17.68 11.48
CA HIS A 57 15.49 -18.51 11.99
C HIS A 57 14.43 -18.76 10.92
N ASP A 58 13.88 -19.98 10.87
CA ASP A 58 12.80 -20.31 9.93
C ASP A 58 11.52 -19.53 10.25
N MET A 59 11.27 -19.33 11.54
CA MET A 59 10.18 -18.50 12.06
C MET A 59 10.62 -17.81 13.35
N SER A 60 10.20 -16.56 13.53
CA SER A 60 10.40 -15.79 14.77
C SER A 60 9.21 -14.87 15.03
N ALA A 61 8.98 -14.49 16.28
CA ALA A 61 7.97 -13.47 16.59
C ALA A 61 8.62 -12.23 17.21
N VAL A 62 8.19 -11.06 16.77
CA VAL A 62 8.75 -9.77 17.20
C VAL A 62 7.66 -8.91 17.80
N PHE A 63 7.90 -8.41 19.01
CA PHE A 63 7.04 -7.49 19.73
C PHE A 63 7.50 -6.04 19.50
N PHE A 64 6.70 -5.26 18.78
CA PHE A 64 6.92 -3.82 18.59
C PHE A 64 6.23 -3.03 19.71
N TYR A 65 6.99 -2.20 20.41
CA TYR A 65 6.53 -1.48 21.59
C TYR A 65 6.97 -0.02 21.64
N ALA A 66 6.35 0.72 22.55
CA ALA A 66 6.79 2.03 23.00
C ALA A 66 6.86 2.07 24.55
N PRO A 67 7.89 2.67 25.17
CA PRO A 67 8.05 2.64 26.64
C PRO A 67 6.91 3.31 27.40
N TRP A 68 6.26 4.30 26.79
CA TRP A 68 5.14 5.03 27.37
C TRP A 68 3.80 4.27 27.29
N CYS A 69 3.71 3.21 26.47
CA CYS A 69 2.46 2.49 26.25
C CYS A 69 2.09 1.58 27.43
N GLY A 70 0.93 1.84 28.06
CA GLY A 70 0.42 1.04 29.19
C GLY A 70 0.18 -0.42 28.86
N HIS A 71 -0.34 -0.73 27.66
CA HIS A 71 -0.55 -2.12 27.22
C HIS A 71 0.78 -2.86 26.99
N CYS A 72 1.82 -2.17 26.52
CA CYS A 72 3.16 -2.74 26.40
C CYS A 72 3.70 -3.13 27.77
N LYS A 73 3.58 -2.23 28.76
CA LYS A 73 4.04 -2.49 30.14
C LYS A 73 3.38 -3.75 30.75
N HIS A 74 2.09 -3.97 30.49
CA HIS A 74 1.37 -5.15 30.98
C HIS A 74 1.77 -6.44 30.25
N ALA A 75 1.95 -6.40 28.93
CA ALA A 75 2.28 -7.59 28.13
C ALA A 75 3.78 -7.97 28.21
N LYS A 76 4.66 -7.02 28.53
CA LYS A 76 6.11 -7.21 28.69
C LYS A 76 6.50 -8.43 29.55
N PRO A 77 6.04 -8.57 30.81
CA PRO A 77 6.41 -9.73 31.64
C PRO A 77 5.88 -11.05 31.07
N GLU A 78 4.71 -11.03 30.41
CA GLU A 78 4.11 -12.20 29.78
C GLU A 78 4.89 -12.65 28.54
N TRP A 79 5.44 -11.71 27.77
CA TRP A 79 6.31 -12.00 26.62
C TRP A 79 7.62 -12.68 27.05
N VAL A 80 8.27 -12.18 28.12
CA VAL A 80 9.49 -12.80 28.66
C VAL A 80 9.21 -14.23 29.16
N LYS A 81 8.08 -14.46 29.82
CA LYS A 81 7.66 -15.82 30.22
C LYS A 81 7.37 -16.70 29.00
N ALA A 82 6.71 -16.16 27.98
CA ALA A 82 6.41 -16.89 26.75
C ALA A 82 7.68 -17.35 26.01
N LYS A 83 8.76 -16.55 26.04
CA LYS A 83 10.07 -16.94 25.50
C LYS A 83 10.51 -18.27 26.10
N VAL A 84 10.50 -18.39 27.43
CA VAL A 84 10.89 -19.62 28.15
C VAL A 84 10.00 -20.80 27.75
N LEU A 85 8.70 -20.55 27.59
CA LEU A 85 7.76 -21.59 27.15
C LEU A 85 8.03 -22.09 25.72
N LEU A 86 8.61 -21.25 24.85
CA LEU A 86 8.86 -21.53 23.43
C LEU A 86 10.30 -21.97 23.11
N GLU A 87 11.21 -21.96 24.08
CA GLU A 87 12.62 -22.38 23.88
C GLU A 87 12.74 -23.79 23.29
N LYS A 88 11.87 -24.71 23.72
CA LYS A 88 11.86 -26.10 23.22
C LYS A 88 11.34 -26.23 21.80
N ASP A 89 10.56 -25.26 21.35
CA ASP A 89 9.98 -25.22 19.99
C ASP A 89 10.96 -24.56 19.00
N ASN A 90 12.10 -24.04 19.46
CA ASN A 90 13.08 -23.30 18.67
C ASN A 90 12.47 -22.07 17.96
N ILE A 91 11.48 -21.43 18.59
CA ILE A 91 10.83 -20.21 18.09
C ILE A 91 11.35 -19.02 18.90
N PRO A 92 12.30 -18.23 18.38
CA PRO A 92 12.82 -17.07 19.08
C PRO A 92 11.78 -15.95 19.15
N LEU A 93 11.80 -15.27 20.30
CA LEU A 93 11.02 -14.06 20.55
C LEU A 93 11.96 -12.85 20.69
N PHE A 94 11.66 -11.81 19.92
CA PHE A 94 12.40 -10.55 19.93
C PHE A 94 11.51 -9.37 20.27
N VAL A 95 12.12 -8.22 20.53
CA VAL A 95 11.41 -6.96 20.78
C VAL A 95 12.05 -5.83 19.98
N VAL A 96 11.25 -4.85 19.57
CA VAL A 96 11.75 -3.62 18.91
C VAL A 96 11.08 -2.42 19.57
N ASN A 97 11.89 -1.46 20.02
CA ASN A 97 11.39 -0.18 20.47
C ASN A 97 11.10 0.72 19.26
N ALA A 98 9.86 0.73 18.81
CA ALA A 98 9.46 1.50 17.63
C ALA A 98 9.12 2.98 17.94
N ASP A 99 9.29 3.42 19.19
CA ASP A 99 9.24 4.84 19.57
C ASP A 99 10.56 5.57 19.24
N GLU A 100 11.67 4.83 19.14
CA GLU A 100 12.99 5.37 18.82
C GLU A 100 13.10 5.77 17.35
N ALA A 101 13.72 6.92 17.09
CA ALA A 101 13.79 7.50 15.75
C ALA A 101 14.47 6.59 14.73
N GLU A 102 15.50 5.85 15.15
CA GLU A 102 16.24 4.89 14.33
C GLU A 102 15.38 3.70 13.86
N ASN A 103 14.35 3.32 14.62
CA ASN A 103 13.47 2.19 14.27
C ASN A 103 12.24 2.63 13.44
N ARG A 104 12.10 3.92 13.11
CA ARG A 104 10.99 4.42 12.29
C ARG A 104 10.91 3.79 10.90
N PRO A 105 12.03 3.61 10.14
CA PRO A 105 11.98 2.94 8.85
C PRO A 105 11.45 1.50 8.97
N LEU A 106 11.88 0.77 10.00
CA LEU A 106 11.42 -0.58 10.28
C LEU A 106 9.93 -0.59 10.65
N ALA A 107 9.48 0.32 11.52
CA ALA A 107 8.06 0.46 11.90
C ALA A 107 7.18 0.75 10.67
N GLN A 108 7.63 1.60 9.76
CA GLN A 108 6.94 1.88 8.51
C GLN A 108 6.92 0.65 7.58
N ARG A 109 8.07 -0.03 7.43
CA ARG A 109 8.22 -1.22 6.58
C ARG A 109 7.24 -2.33 6.95
N VAL A 110 7.06 -2.58 8.26
CA VAL A 110 6.14 -3.63 8.74
C VAL A 110 4.68 -3.15 8.86
N GLY A 111 4.38 -1.92 8.44
CA GLY A 111 3.02 -1.36 8.50
C GLY A 111 2.49 -1.15 9.92
N LEU A 112 3.35 -0.73 10.86
CA LEU A 112 2.99 -0.55 12.25
C LEU A 112 1.98 0.61 12.45
N THR A 113 0.79 0.30 12.96
CA THR A 113 -0.29 1.30 13.18
C THR A 113 -0.56 1.61 14.66
N GLY A 114 0.04 0.85 15.58
CA GLY A 114 -0.16 1.06 17.02
C GLY A 114 0.60 0.07 17.91
N PHE A 115 0.51 0.29 19.23
CA PHE A 115 1.29 -0.46 20.23
C PHE A 115 0.42 -1.14 21.29
N PRO A 116 0.81 -2.33 21.79
CA PRO A 116 1.80 -3.21 21.17
C PRO A 116 1.24 -3.87 19.92
N SER A 117 2.12 -4.14 18.96
CA SER A 117 1.83 -5.02 17.82
C SER A 117 2.88 -6.12 17.77
N ILE A 118 2.44 -7.34 17.48
CA ILE A 118 3.31 -8.51 17.39
C ILE A 118 3.19 -9.06 15.99
N PHE A 119 4.34 -9.37 15.40
CA PHE A 119 4.45 -9.84 14.04
C PHE A 119 5.23 -11.15 14.00
N ILE A 120 4.73 -12.10 13.23
CA ILE A 120 5.36 -13.37 12.93
C ILE A 120 6.13 -13.20 11.62
N PHE A 121 7.43 -13.43 11.67
CA PHE A 121 8.32 -13.42 10.52
C PHE A 121 8.66 -14.85 10.16
N ARG A 122 8.71 -15.14 8.86
CA ARG A 122 9.17 -16.41 8.33
C ARG A 122 10.20 -16.18 7.26
N LYS A 123 11.19 -17.05 7.24
CA LYS A 123 12.19 -17.07 6.17
C LYS A 123 11.56 -17.37 4.81
N SER A 124 10.53 -18.22 4.78
CA SER A 124 9.86 -18.67 3.55
C SER A 124 9.02 -17.60 2.85
N THR A 125 8.41 -16.68 3.60
CA THR A 125 7.58 -15.57 3.05
C THR A 125 8.36 -14.27 2.89
N GLY A 126 9.60 -14.21 3.38
CA GLY A 126 10.43 -13.00 3.41
C GLY A 126 10.09 -12.05 4.57
N LEU A 127 10.95 -11.04 4.77
CA LEU A 127 10.87 -10.10 5.89
C LEU A 127 9.81 -9.00 5.71
N ASP A 128 9.39 -8.74 4.47
CA ASP A 128 8.49 -7.64 4.13
C ASP A 128 7.00 -8.00 4.23
N LYS A 129 6.68 -9.28 4.45
CA LYS A 129 5.30 -9.78 4.57
C LYS A 129 5.05 -10.49 5.92
N PRO A 130 5.30 -9.84 7.07
CA PRO A 130 5.05 -10.48 8.35
C PRO A 130 3.55 -10.66 8.61
N THR A 131 3.20 -11.74 9.31
CA THR A 131 1.81 -11.97 9.74
C THR A 131 1.57 -11.35 11.09
N LYS A 132 0.54 -10.51 11.23
CA LYS A 132 0.18 -9.94 12.53
C LYS A 132 -0.41 -11.01 13.45
N TYR A 133 0.05 -11.05 14.70
CA TYR A 133 -0.46 -11.91 15.75
C TYR A 133 -1.68 -11.26 16.44
N GLU A 134 -2.80 -11.97 16.46
CA GLU A 134 -4.08 -11.50 17.04
C GLU A 134 -4.54 -12.33 18.25
N GLY A 135 -3.65 -13.15 18.82
CA GLY A 135 -3.97 -14.02 19.96
C GLY A 135 -3.88 -13.34 21.34
N SER A 136 -4.10 -14.15 22.38
CA SER A 136 -4.06 -13.70 23.78
C SER A 136 -2.67 -13.20 24.19
N ARG A 137 -2.64 -12.19 25.07
CA ARG A 137 -1.41 -11.54 25.56
C ARG A 137 -0.92 -12.04 26.93
N SER A 138 -1.39 -13.21 27.37
CA SER A 138 -0.78 -13.95 28.50
C SER A 138 0.39 -14.82 28.03
N ALA A 139 1.25 -15.25 28.93
CA ALA A 139 2.40 -16.10 28.59
C ALA A 139 1.98 -17.37 27.84
N GLU A 140 0.98 -18.09 28.36
CA GLU A 140 0.43 -19.30 27.73
C GLU A 140 -0.33 -18.97 26.44
N GLY A 141 -0.97 -17.79 26.38
CA GLY A 141 -1.66 -17.28 25.21
C GLY A 141 -0.71 -17.02 24.04
N PHE A 142 0.41 -16.34 24.32
CA PHE A 142 1.50 -16.14 23.36
C PHE A 142 2.08 -17.48 22.94
N ALA A 143 2.48 -18.34 23.87
CA ALA A 143 3.11 -19.60 23.55
C ALA A 143 2.21 -20.51 22.70
N SER A 144 0.95 -20.72 23.11
CA SER A 144 0.00 -21.53 22.34
C SER A 144 -0.38 -20.89 21.02
N GLY A 145 -0.61 -19.58 20.98
CA GLY A 145 -0.96 -18.85 19.76
C GLY A 145 0.17 -18.83 18.75
N ILE A 146 1.40 -18.54 19.16
CA ILE A 146 2.59 -18.52 18.29
C ILE A 146 2.87 -19.93 17.74
N ARG A 147 2.75 -20.99 18.55
CA ARG A 147 2.89 -22.38 18.06
C ARG A 147 1.94 -22.71 16.92
N LYS A 148 0.73 -22.15 16.89
CA LYS A 148 -0.21 -22.38 15.78
C LYS A 148 0.36 -21.89 14.45
N TYR A 149 1.18 -20.84 14.46
CA TYR A 149 1.86 -20.39 13.27
C TYR A 149 2.99 -21.35 12.87
N ALA A 150 3.65 -22.04 13.81
CA ALA A 150 4.65 -23.06 13.46
C ALA A 150 4.05 -24.38 12.92
N GLY A 151 2.72 -24.54 12.92
CA GLY A 151 2.04 -25.69 12.33
C GLY A 151 2.26 -25.81 10.82
N PRO A 152 1.88 -26.95 10.20
CA PRO A 152 2.08 -27.16 8.78
C PRO A 152 1.36 -26.09 7.95
N ALA A 153 1.89 -25.82 6.77
CA ALA A 153 1.34 -24.89 5.78
C ALA A 153 0.21 -25.51 4.99
N SER A 154 0.26 -26.82 4.79
CA SER A 154 -0.83 -27.59 4.21
C SER A 154 -1.54 -28.45 5.25
N THR A 155 -2.83 -28.69 5.03
CA THR A 155 -3.63 -29.59 5.85
C THR A 155 -3.74 -30.96 5.17
N PHE A 156 -3.39 -32.03 5.88
CA PHE A 156 -3.62 -33.38 5.37
C PHE A 156 -5.10 -33.77 5.51
N LEU A 157 -5.72 -34.19 4.40
CA LEU A 157 -7.12 -34.59 4.35
C LEU A 157 -7.27 -36.09 4.19
N GLU A 158 -7.85 -36.76 5.19
CA GLU A 158 -8.34 -38.14 5.04
C GLU A 158 -9.69 -38.19 4.31
N GLN A 159 -10.51 -37.16 4.51
CA GLN A 159 -11.83 -36.97 3.94
C GLN A 159 -12.06 -35.48 3.65
N ALA A 160 -13.02 -35.16 2.78
CA ALA A 160 -13.38 -33.77 2.50
C ALA A 160 -14.16 -33.18 3.68
N PRO A 161 -13.69 -32.07 4.30
CA PRO A 161 -14.51 -31.30 5.24
C PRO A 161 -15.75 -30.72 4.56
N GLU A 162 -16.87 -30.60 5.29
CA GLU A 162 -18.13 -30.04 4.74
C GLU A 162 -17.96 -28.62 4.17
N ASP A 163 -17.03 -27.84 4.73
CA ASP A 163 -16.77 -26.46 4.36
C ASP A 163 -15.53 -26.29 3.47
N MET A 164 -14.93 -27.38 2.99
CA MET A 164 -13.69 -27.37 2.19
C MET A 164 -13.76 -26.44 0.98
N MET A 165 -14.94 -26.36 0.35
CA MET A 165 -15.21 -25.57 -0.84
C MET A 165 -16.07 -24.34 -0.54
N SER A 166 -16.29 -23.99 0.74
CA SER A 166 -17.17 -22.89 1.12
C SER A 166 -16.52 -21.54 0.86
N PRO A 167 -17.12 -20.66 0.03
CA PRO A 167 -16.64 -19.29 -0.15
C PRO A 167 -16.93 -18.39 1.06
N ALA A 168 -17.70 -18.87 2.05
CA ALA A 168 -18.20 -18.10 3.19
C ALA A 168 -17.37 -18.29 4.49
N ARG A 169 -16.17 -18.87 4.41
CA ARG A 169 -15.26 -18.95 5.56
C ARG A 169 -14.76 -17.54 5.91
N GLU A 170 -14.76 -17.23 7.21
CA GLU A 170 -14.39 -15.92 7.73
C GLU A 170 -12.93 -15.57 7.32
N GLY A 171 -12.75 -14.47 6.59
CA GLY A 171 -11.43 -14.02 6.09
C GLY A 171 -11.15 -14.27 4.61
N TYR A 172 -12.08 -14.86 3.86
CA TYR A 172 -11.93 -15.08 2.42
C TYR A 172 -12.24 -13.77 1.68
N ASP A 173 -11.32 -13.32 0.82
CA ASP A 173 -11.59 -12.25 -0.13
C ASP A 173 -12.23 -12.83 -1.41
N HIS A 174 -12.67 -11.97 -2.32
CA HIS A 174 -13.27 -12.36 -3.61
C HIS A 174 -12.28 -13.04 -4.58
N THR A 175 -11.10 -13.47 -4.12
CA THR A 175 -10.03 -14.03 -4.94
C THR A 175 -9.34 -15.24 -4.33
N HIS A 176 -9.98 -15.84 -3.34
CA HIS A 176 -9.47 -17.00 -2.65
C HIS A 176 -9.27 -18.20 -3.60
N VAL A 177 -8.19 -18.95 -3.38
CA VAL A 177 -7.89 -20.21 -4.09
C VAL A 177 -7.63 -21.34 -3.10
N SER A 178 -7.97 -22.56 -3.52
CA SER A 178 -7.57 -23.78 -2.82
C SER A 178 -6.70 -24.64 -3.72
N VAL A 179 -5.55 -25.06 -3.21
CA VAL A 179 -4.59 -25.90 -3.93
C VAL A 179 -4.52 -27.26 -3.24
N PHE A 180 -4.64 -28.31 -4.03
CA PHE A 180 -4.68 -29.69 -3.58
C PHE A 180 -3.53 -30.47 -4.21
N ALA A 181 -2.76 -31.17 -3.37
CA ALA A 181 -1.79 -32.17 -3.79
C ALA A 181 -2.32 -33.58 -3.51
N PHE A 182 -2.63 -34.31 -4.58
CA PHE A 182 -2.98 -35.73 -4.52
C PHE A 182 -1.69 -36.53 -4.59
N VAL A 183 -1.31 -37.17 -3.47
CA VAL A 183 -0.03 -37.86 -3.29
C VAL A 183 -0.24 -39.36 -3.10
N GLU A 184 0.83 -40.16 -3.22
CA GLU A 184 0.74 -41.61 -2.96
C GLU A 184 0.49 -41.92 -1.48
N LYS A 185 1.12 -41.12 -0.60
CA LYS A 185 1.02 -41.23 0.85
C LYS A 185 1.41 -39.92 1.51
N GLU A 186 0.97 -39.75 2.75
CA GLU A 186 1.45 -38.71 3.64
C GLU A 186 2.99 -38.76 3.78
N GLY A 187 3.64 -37.60 3.78
CA GLY A 187 5.10 -37.48 3.94
C GLY A 187 5.94 -37.99 2.76
N SER A 188 5.35 -38.27 1.60
CA SER A 188 6.07 -38.47 0.33
C SER A 188 6.93 -37.25 -0.03
N GLU A 189 7.90 -37.43 -0.94
CA GLU A 189 8.76 -36.31 -1.37
C GLU A 189 7.94 -35.21 -2.05
N GLU A 190 6.90 -35.59 -2.79
CA GLU A 190 5.92 -34.69 -3.39
C GLU A 190 5.12 -33.94 -2.32
N ALA A 191 4.68 -34.62 -1.26
CA ALA A 191 3.99 -33.96 -0.14
C ALA A 191 4.90 -32.94 0.56
N LYS A 192 6.20 -33.24 0.72
CA LYS A 192 7.17 -32.30 1.31
C LYS A 192 7.45 -31.11 0.40
N ALA A 193 7.57 -31.33 -0.92
CA ALA A 193 7.75 -30.26 -1.89
C ALA A 193 6.53 -29.33 -1.91
N PHE A 194 5.32 -29.90 -1.87
CA PHE A 194 4.08 -29.16 -1.75
C PHE A 194 3.99 -28.37 -0.45
N GLU A 195 4.31 -28.98 0.70
CA GLU A 195 4.36 -28.31 2.01
C GLU A 195 5.32 -27.12 2.01
N ALA A 196 6.51 -27.28 1.41
CA ALA A 196 7.48 -26.19 1.30
C ALA A 196 7.00 -25.04 0.39
N ALA A 197 6.21 -25.35 -0.64
CA ALA A 197 5.59 -24.33 -1.50
C ALA A 197 4.42 -23.65 -0.78
N ALA A 198 3.55 -24.40 -0.13
CA ALA A 198 2.47 -23.90 0.71
C ALA A 198 3.01 -22.97 1.82
N ASP A 199 4.16 -23.30 2.41
CA ASP A 199 4.78 -22.46 3.45
C ASP A 199 5.24 -21.10 2.91
N ALA A 200 5.75 -21.08 1.67
CA ALA A 200 6.12 -19.84 0.98
C ALA A 200 4.90 -19.01 0.51
N LEU A 201 3.75 -19.66 0.34
CA LEU A 201 2.49 -19.06 -0.12
C LEU A 201 1.47 -18.85 1.02
N ARG A 202 1.91 -18.89 2.28
CA ARG A 202 0.99 -18.74 3.42
C ARG A 202 0.22 -17.42 3.35
N GLY A 203 -1.09 -17.53 3.45
CA GLY A 203 -2.00 -16.39 3.37
C GLY A 203 -2.46 -16.05 1.96
N ASP A 204 -1.89 -16.68 0.92
CA ASP A 204 -2.34 -16.50 -0.46
C ASP A 204 -3.43 -17.52 -0.86
N GLY A 205 -3.67 -18.55 -0.04
CA GLY A 205 -4.75 -19.52 -0.28
C GLY A 205 -4.72 -20.65 0.73
N ASP A 206 -5.62 -21.62 0.55
CA ASP A 206 -5.61 -22.86 1.32
C ASP A 206 -4.81 -23.93 0.60
N PHE A 207 -4.01 -24.66 1.36
CA PHE A 207 -3.21 -25.76 0.84
C PHE A 207 -3.63 -27.06 1.51
N PHE A 208 -3.97 -28.05 0.69
CA PHE A 208 -4.43 -29.35 1.13
C PHE A 208 -3.59 -30.44 0.50
N VAL A 209 -3.25 -31.46 1.27
CA VAL A 209 -2.56 -32.65 0.77
C VAL A 209 -3.38 -33.88 1.12
N THR A 210 -3.50 -34.84 0.20
CA THR A 210 -4.30 -36.04 0.44
C THR A 210 -3.82 -37.24 -0.36
N ALA A 211 -3.96 -38.43 0.21
CA ALA A 211 -3.85 -39.70 -0.52
C ALA A 211 -5.22 -40.24 -0.97
N ASN A 212 -6.32 -39.59 -0.57
CA ASN A 212 -7.68 -40.00 -0.91
C ASN A 212 -8.13 -39.32 -2.22
N LEU A 213 -7.98 -40.04 -3.33
CA LEU A 213 -8.34 -39.56 -4.66
C LEU A 213 -9.86 -39.27 -4.81
N ALA A 214 -10.71 -39.82 -3.93
CA ALA A 214 -12.15 -39.57 -4.00
C ALA A 214 -12.51 -38.11 -3.71
N ILE A 215 -11.66 -37.38 -2.96
CA ILE A 215 -11.85 -35.95 -2.65
C ILE A 215 -11.91 -35.10 -3.93
N ALA A 216 -11.30 -35.54 -5.03
CA ALA A 216 -11.38 -34.82 -6.30
C ALA A 216 -12.82 -34.55 -6.77
N LYS A 217 -13.74 -35.48 -6.52
CA LYS A 217 -15.15 -35.31 -6.89
C LYS A 217 -15.88 -34.28 -6.02
N GLU A 218 -15.42 -34.09 -4.79
CA GLU A 218 -15.94 -33.05 -3.89
C GLU A 218 -15.44 -31.66 -4.29
N ILE A 219 -14.31 -31.59 -5.02
CA ILE A 219 -13.83 -30.35 -5.64
C ILE A 219 -14.66 -30.05 -6.88
N HIS A 220 -14.83 -31.04 -7.78
CA HIS A 220 -15.65 -30.92 -8.99
C HIS A 220 -16.00 -32.30 -9.58
N ASP A 221 -17.25 -32.48 -10.00
CA ASP A 221 -17.80 -33.78 -10.40
C ASP A 221 -16.98 -34.51 -11.50
N ASP A 222 -16.51 -33.77 -12.49
CA ASP A 222 -15.74 -34.30 -13.64
C ASP A 222 -14.24 -34.47 -13.37
N LEU A 223 -13.76 -34.10 -12.18
CA LEU A 223 -12.34 -34.08 -11.88
C LEU A 223 -11.81 -35.50 -11.63
N SER A 224 -10.92 -35.95 -12.51
CA SER A 224 -10.22 -37.23 -12.39
C SER A 224 -8.75 -37.02 -12.07
N VAL A 225 -8.29 -37.61 -10.97
CA VAL A 225 -6.92 -37.48 -10.46
C VAL A 225 -6.27 -38.84 -10.25
N LYS A 226 -4.93 -38.85 -10.21
CA LYS A 226 -4.09 -39.98 -9.81
C LYS A 226 -3.10 -39.50 -8.74
N PRO A 227 -2.33 -40.38 -8.10
CA PRO A 227 -1.22 -39.91 -7.27
C PRO A 227 -0.24 -39.06 -8.09
N ASN A 228 0.38 -38.08 -7.43
CA ASN A 228 1.23 -37.06 -8.03
C ASN A 228 0.48 -36.05 -8.93
N THR A 229 -0.73 -35.65 -8.52
CA THR A 229 -1.53 -34.62 -9.23
C THR A 229 -1.68 -33.36 -8.39
N LEU A 230 -1.47 -32.19 -8.98
CA LEU A 230 -1.86 -30.89 -8.42
C LEU A 230 -3.20 -30.45 -9.00
N VAL A 231 -4.01 -29.83 -8.15
CA VAL A 231 -5.26 -29.18 -8.54
C VAL A 231 -5.31 -27.82 -7.87
N LEU A 232 -5.68 -26.78 -8.61
CA LEU A 232 -6.00 -25.46 -8.06
C LEU A 232 -7.44 -25.13 -8.44
N HIS A 233 -8.25 -24.81 -7.44
CA HIS A 233 -9.61 -24.31 -7.63
C HIS A 233 -9.67 -22.82 -7.29
N ARG A 234 -10.16 -22.03 -8.23
CA ARG A 234 -10.43 -20.60 -8.05
C ARG A 234 -11.89 -20.41 -7.65
N HIS A 235 -12.13 -20.02 -6.41
CA HIS A 235 -13.49 -19.92 -5.87
C HIS A 235 -14.31 -18.79 -6.49
N PHE A 236 -13.65 -17.82 -7.12
CA PHE A 236 -14.26 -16.60 -7.62
C PHE A 236 -14.75 -16.69 -9.08
N ASP A 237 -14.24 -17.63 -9.86
CA ASP A 237 -14.74 -17.93 -11.20
C ASP A 237 -15.06 -19.41 -11.44
N GLY A 238 -14.80 -20.28 -10.46
CA GLY A 238 -15.06 -21.71 -10.49
C GLY A 238 -14.07 -22.51 -11.34
N GLU A 239 -13.03 -21.86 -11.87
CA GLU A 239 -12.07 -22.50 -12.76
C GLU A 239 -11.14 -23.45 -12.01
N ILE A 240 -10.77 -24.54 -12.69
CA ILE A 240 -9.93 -25.59 -12.14
C ILE A 240 -8.72 -25.80 -13.04
N ALA A 241 -7.55 -25.59 -12.48
CA ALA A 241 -6.30 -25.98 -13.10
C ALA A 241 -5.83 -27.32 -12.54
N LYS A 242 -5.25 -28.16 -13.40
CA LYS A 242 -4.73 -29.48 -13.04
C LYS A 242 -3.36 -29.70 -13.66
N SER A 243 -2.42 -30.24 -12.88
CA SER A 243 -1.17 -30.80 -13.38
C SER A 243 -1.04 -32.26 -12.95
N ASP A 244 -0.65 -33.14 -13.88
CA ASP A 244 -0.38 -34.56 -13.59
C ASP A 244 1.02 -34.79 -12.95
N LYS A 245 1.64 -33.74 -12.42
CA LYS A 245 2.93 -33.75 -11.71
C LYS A 245 2.95 -32.65 -10.62
N ILE A 246 3.37 -33.02 -9.40
CA ILE A 246 3.68 -32.07 -8.31
C ILE A 246 5.11 -31.53 -8.48
N GLY A 247 6.09 -32.42 -8.62
CA GLY A 247 7.48 -32.03 -8.87
C GLY A 247 8.19 -31.41 -7.66
N THR A 248 9.05 -30.44 -7.93
CA THR A 248 9.81 -29.67 -6.93
C THR A 248 9.00 -28.52 -6.33
N LYS A 249 9.50 -27.91 -5.23
CA LYS A 249 8.90 -26.71 -4.64
C LYS A 249 8.69 -25.60 -5.69
N GLU A 250 9.69 -25.37 -6.52
CA GLU A 250 9.69 -24.32 -7.55
C GLU A 250 8.65 -24.62 -8.65
N GLU A 251 8.47 -25.89 -9.02
CA GLU A 251 7.43 -26.31 -9.97
C GLU A 251 6.02 -26.12 -9.38
N VAL A 252 5.82 -26.39 -8.09
CA VAL A 252 4.54 -26.12 -7.40
C VAL A 252 4.26 -24.62 -7.35
N LEU A 253 5.27 -23.79 -7.00
CA LEU A 253 5.13 -22.33 -6.99
C LEU A 253 4.76 -21.79 -8.37
N SER A 254 5.45 -22.24 -9.43
CA SER A 254 5.13 -21.86 -10.82
C SER A 254 3.71 -22.26 -11.20
N PHE A 255 3.28 -23.49 -10.86
CA PHE A 255 1.92 -23.94 -11.12
C PHE A 255 0.88 -23.05 -10.44
N VAL A 256 1.09 -22.70 -9.17
CA VAL A 256 0.18 -21.78 -8.47
C VAL A 256 0.21 -20.43 -9.16
N ASP A 257 1.36 -19.82 -9.38
CA ASP A 257 1.48 -18.48 -9.97
C ASP A 257 0.87 -18.38 -11.39
N GLU A 258 1.03 -19.42 -12.21
CA GLU A 258 0.46 -19.50 -13.56
C GLU A 258 -1.07 -19.59 -13.55
N ASN A 259 -1.65 -20.26 -12.54
CA ASN A 259 -3.07 -20.58 -12.51
C ASN A 259 -3.87 -19.75 -11.50
N TYR A 260 -3.20 -19.04 -10.60
CA TYR A 260 -3.79 -18.16 -9.58
C TYR A 260 -4.54 -17.00 -10.23
N ALA A 261 -3.89 -16.33 -11.21
CA ALA A 261 -4.44 -15.15 -11.84
C ALA A 261 -5.51 -15.54 -12.87
N ALA A 262 -6.72 -14.99 -12.73
CA ALA A 262 -7.71 -15.09 -13.79
C ALA A 262 -7.37 -14.12 -14.93
N PRO A 263 -7.64 -14.50 -16.18
CA PRO A 263 -7.55 -13.59 -17.32
C PRO A 263 -8.36 -12.31 -17.10
N PHE A 264 -9.45 -12.41 -16.35
CA PHE A 264 -10.38 -11.33 -16.05
C PHE A 264 -10.55 -11.18 -14.54
N LEU A 265 -10.55 -9.93 -14.05
CA LEU A 265 -10.82 -9.61 -12.66
C LEU A 265 -11.71 -8.37 -12.57
N ALA A 266 -12.80 -8.41 -11.81
CA ALA A 266 -13.55 -7.19 -11.54
C ALA A 266 -12.81 -6.35 -10.48
N PHE A 267 -12.84 -5.02 -10.63
CA PHE A 267 -12.14 -4.11 -9.73
C PHE A 267 -12.63 -4.23 -8.28
N SER A 268 -13.92 -4.49 -8.08
CA SER A 268 -14.52 -4.79 -6.76
C SER A 268 -13.87 -5.98 -6.06
N ASP A 269 -13.32 -6.91 -6.84
CA ASP A 269 -12.77 -8.16 -6.36
C ASP A 269 -11.25 -8.02 -6.12
N MET A 270 -10.64 -6.86 -6.36
CA MET A 270 -9.21 -6.64 -6.12
C MET A 270 -8.87 -6.61 -4.63
N SER A 271 -8.09 -7.58 -4.17
CA SER A 271 -7.44 -7.57 -2.86
C SER A 271 -5.95 -7.22 -2.95
N SER A 272 -5.30 -6.93 -1.83
CA SER A 272 -3.85 -6.68 -1.80
C SER A 272 -3.04 -7.89 -2.28
N ALA A 273 -3.49 -9.10 -2.00
CA ALA A 273 -2.85 -10.33 -2.46
C ALA A 273 -2.88 -10.41 -4.00
N VAL A 274 -4.04 -10.13 -4.59
CA VAL A 274 -4.24 -10.15 -6.05
C VAL A 274 -3.50 -9.02 -6.72
N VAL A 275 -3.51 -7.82 -6.15
CA VAL A 275 -2.73 -6.69 -6.66
C VAL A 275 -1.26 -7.08 -6.73
N SER A 276 -0.71 -7.74 -5.71
CA SER A 276 0.68 -8.18 -5.81
C SER A 276 0.90 -9.15 -6.97
N ARG A 277 0.00 -10.11 -7.20
CA ARG A 277 0.18 -11.14 -8.26
C ARG A 277 -0.15 -10.63 -9.67
N VAL A 278 -1.13 -9.74 -9.80
CA VAL A 278 -1.55 -9.11 -11.06
C VAL A 278 -0.55 -8.05 -11.52
N TYR A 279 0.09 -7.32 -10.60
CA TYR A 279 1.01 -6.23 -10.93
C TYR A 279 2.50 -6.63 -10.88
N HIS A 280 2.86 -7.81 -10.37
CA HIS A 280 4.28 -8.24 -10.26
C HIS A 280 4.67 -9.34 -11.27
N LYS A 281 3.82 -9.66 -12.25
CA LYS A 281 4.21 -10.55 -13.35
C LYS A 281 5.05 -9.79 -14.38
N ASP A 282 5.95 -10.49 -15.09
CA ASP A 282 6.94 -9.96 -16.05
C ASP A 282 6.37 -9.14 -17.23
N GLY A 283 5.04 -9.00 -17.35
CA GLY A 283 4.40 -8.14 -18.33
C GLY A 283 4.70 -6.67 -18.05
N LYS A 284 5.10 -5.93 -19.09
CA LYS A 284 5.41 -4.50 -18.97
C LYS A 284 4.16 -3.66 -18.68
N PHE A 285 3.01 -4.07 -19.23
CA PHE A 285 1.77 -3.29 -19.14
C PHE A 285 0.60 -4.06 -18.52
N ASN A 286 -0.19 -3.41 -17.66
CA ASN A 286 -1.48 -3.96 -17.21
C ASN A 286 -2.64 -3.29 -17.94
N VAL A 287 -3.66 -4.08 -18.32
CA VAL A 287 -4.82 -3.61 -19.09
C VAL A 287 -6.03 -3.44 -18.17
N PHE A 288 -6.70 -2.29 -18.31
CA PHE A 288 -7.83 -1.89 -17.52
C PHE A 288 -8.98 -1.49 -18.44
N ILE A 289 -10.18 -1.98 -18.15
CA ILE A 289 -11.38 -1.71 -18.96
C ILE A 289 -12.47 -1.17 -18.06
N HIS A 290 -13.06 -0.04 -18.45
CA HIS A 290 -14.16 0.59 -17.75
C HIS A 290 -15.38 0.71 -18.67
N ALA A 291 -16.45 0.01 -18.33
CA ALA A 291 -17.68 -0.03 -19.14
C ALA A 291 -18.91 -0.31 -18.27
N ASP A 292 -20.09 -0.31 -18.88
CA ASP A 292 -21.31 -0.71 -18.18
C ASP A 292 -21.22 -2.16 -17.66
N ALA A 293 -21.84 -2.45 -16.51
CA ALA A 293 -21.83 -3.79 -15.92
C ALA A 293 -22.40 -4.88 -16.84
N SER A 294 -23.30 -4.52 -17.78
CA SER A 294 -23.82 -5.44 -18.80
C SER A 294 -22.77 -5.96 -19.78
N LYS A 295 -21.60 -5.31 -19.87
CA LYS A 295 -20.47 -5.71 -20.72
C LYS A 295 -19.53 -6.73 -20.07
N LYS A 296 -19.78 -7.12 -18.81
CA LYS A 296 -18.90 -8.00 -18.02
C LYS A 296 -18.51 -9.29 -18.75
N ASP A 297 -19.48 -10.02 -19.29
CA ASP A 297 -19.23 -11.31 -19.93
C ASP A 297 -18.47 -11.16 -21.26
N GLU A 298 -18.82 -10.15 -22.05
CA GLU A 298 -18.09 -9.79 -23.28
C GLU A 298 -16.62 -9.45 -22.98
N ILE A 299 -16.37 -8.64 -21.94
CA ILE A 299 -15.03 -8.24 -21.52
C ILE A 299 -14.25 -9.43 -20.94
N LYS A 300 -14.93 -10.39 -20.29
CA LYS A 300 -14.30 -11.64 -19.82
C LYS A 300 -13.74 -12.45 -21.00
N GLU A 301 -14.45 -12.52 -22.12
CA GLU A 301 -13.96 -13.17 -23.34
C GLU A 301 -12.79 -12.38 -23.98
N TRP A 302 -12.87 -11.04 -23.98
CA TRP A 302 -11.76 -10.21 -24.46
C TRP A 302 -10.50 -10.47 -23.67
N ALA A 303 -10.63 -10.54 -22.34
CA ALA A 303 -9.52 -10.74 -21.44
C ALA A 303 -8.73 -12.03 -21.71
N GLN A 304 -9.44 -13.13 -22.01
CA GLN A 304 -8.82 -14.38 -22.46
C GLN A 304 -8.05 -14.19 -23.77
N THR A 305 -8.64 -13.48 -24.73
CA THR A 305 -7.99 -13.24 -26.03
C THR A 305 -6.77 -12.32 -25.92
N ILE A 306 -6.86 -11.27 -25.10
CA ILE A 306 -5.76 -10.34 -24.81
C ILE A 306 -4.61 -11.11 -24.15
N GLY A 307 -4.90 -11.88 -23.11
CA GLY A 307 -3.92 -12.75 -22.46
C GLY A 307 -3.26 -13.73 -23.43
N SER A 308 -4.00 -14.29 -24.39
CA SER A 308 -3.42 -15.19 -25.39
C SER A 308 -2.55 -14.49 -26.43
N LYS A 309 -2.93 -13.30 -26.90
CA LYS A 309 -2.28 -12.63 -28.04
C LYS A 309 -1.19 -11.63 -27.65
N ALA A 310 -1.18 -11.17 -26.41
CA ALA A 310 -0.28 -10.12 -25.93
C ALA A 310 0.48 -10.49 -24.65
N SER A 311 0.45 -11.76 -24.20
CA SER A 311 1.11 -12.23 -22.96
C SER A 311 2.60 -11.91 -22.84
N GLU A 312 3.31 -11.72 -23.96
CA GLU A 312 4.72 -11.33 -23.95
C GLU A 312 4.95 -9.88 -23.46
N HIS A 313 3.91 -9.05 -23.47
CA HIS A 313 4.01 -7.61 -23.21
C HIS A 313 3.02 -7.09 -22.16
N VAL A 314 1.85 -7.72 -22.05
CA VAL A 314 0.85 -7.36 -21.05
C VAL A 314 0.76 -8.41 -19.94
N GLY A 315 0.40 -7.97 -18.74
CA GLY A 315 0.07 -8.86 -17.64
C GLY A 315 -1.09 -9.80 -17.99
N ASN A 316 -1.14 -10.95 -17.32
CA ASN A 316 -2.11 -12.00 -17.61
C ASN A 316 -3.57 -11.64 -17.26
N THR A 317 -3.81 -10.52 -16.59
CA THR A 317 -5.13 -10.14 -16.08
C THR A 317 -5.55 -8.80 -16.64
N VAL A 318 -6.74 -8.77 -17.23
CA VAL A 318 -7.49 -7.56 -17.54
C VAL A 318 -8.38 -7.23 -16.35
N VAL A 319 -8.25 -6.01 -15.84
CA VAL A 319 -9.08 -5.52 -14.74
C VAL A 319 -10.29 -4.77 -15.29
N PHE A 320 -11.50 -5.18 -14.89
CA PHE A 320 -12.76 -4.58 -15.30
C PHE A 320 -13.38 -3.75 -14.17
N ASP A 321 -13.62 -2.47 -14.40
CA ASP A 321 -14.32 -1.59 -13.45
C ASP A 321 -15.68 -1.17 -14.03
N PRO A 322 -16.80 -1.64 -13.47
CA PRO A 322 -18.12 -1.24 -13.96
C PRO A 322 -18.38 0.25 -13.73
N LYS A 323 -19.08 0.89 -14.67
CA LYS A 323 -19.56 2.27 -14.54
C LYS A 323 -20.50 2.41 -13.34
N GLY A 324 -20.22 3.39 -12.48
CA GLY A 324 -21.02 3.70 -11.29
C GLY A 324 -20.29 4.63 -10.32
N ASP A 325 -20.96 5.02 -9.25
CA ASP A 325 -20.44 5.99 -8.26
C ASP A 325 -19.20 5.49 -7.49
N GLU A 326 -18.97 4.17 -7.46
CA GLU A 326 -17.83 3.55 -6.79
C GLU A 326 -16.62 3.30 -7.72
N SER A 327 -16.74 3.61 -9.03
CA SER A 327 -15.67 3.38 -10.00
C SER A 327 -14.42 4.19 -9.62
N ARG A 328 -13.30 3.50 -9.44
CA ARG A 328 -12.01 4.12 -9.12
C ARG A 328 -11.14 4.31 -10.34
N LEU A 329 -11.33 3.51 -11.40
CA LEU A 329 -10.52 3.60 -12.61
C LEU A 329 -10.83 4.85 -13.42
N LYS A 330 -12.08 5.32 -13.43
CA LYS A 330 -12.46 6.58 -14.10
C LYS A 330 -11.58 7.75 -13.65
N GLY A 331 -11.46 7.97 -12.34
CA GLY A 331 -10.65 9.06 -11.79
C GLY A 331 -9.14 8.84 -11.96
N PHE A 332 -8.71 7.58 -11.93
CA PHE A 332 -7.30 7.21 -12.10
C PHE A 332 -6.80 7.41 -13.54
N PHE A 333 -7.59 7.02 -14.55
CA PHE A 333 -7.24 7.19 -15.96
C PHE A 333 -7.77 8.49 -16.58
N GLY A 334 -8.72 9.17 -15.93
CA GLY A 334 -9.39 10.32 -16.52
C GLY A 334 -10.31 9.94 -17.69
N PHE A 335 -10.95 8.77 -17.62
CA PHE A 335 -11.85 8.30 -18.69
C PHE A 335 -13.01 9.28 -18.92
N ALA A 336 -13.28 9.59 -20.19
CA ALA A 336 -14.35 10.50 -20.57
C ALA A 336 -15.73 9.84 -20.46
N ASP A 337 -16.71 10.58 -19.93
CA ASP A 337 -18.09 10.10 -19.77
C ASP A 337 -18.78 9.72 -21.09
N SER A 338 -18.33 10.32 -22.20
CA SER A 338 -18.84 10.05 -23.54
C SER A 338 -18.36 8.72 -24.14
N VAL A 339 -17.36 8.06 -23.55
CA VAL A 339 -16.77 6.83 -24.08
C VAL A 339 -17.49 5.63 -23.47
N GLU A 340 -18.13 4.80 -24.31
CA GLU A 340 -18.96 3.66 -23.85
C GLU A 340 -18.11 2.57 -23.15
N VAL A 341 -17.04 2.13 -23.81
CA VAL A 341 -16.05 1.18 -23.27
C VAL A 341 -14.69 1.87 -23.29
N SER A 342 -14.17 2.23 -22.12
CA SER A 342 -12.86 2.88 -21.98
C SER A 342 -11.77 1.85 -21.70
N VAL A 343 -10.62 1.98 -22.35
CA VAL A 343 -9.45 1.10 -22.16
C VAL A 343 -8.26 1.95 -21.71
N GLY A 344 -7.57 1.49 -20.66
CA GLY A 344 -6.35 2.08 -20.15
C GLY A 344 -5.24 1.04 -19.97
N LEU A 345 -4.00 1.42 -20.25
CA LEU A 345 -2.80 0.64 -19.94
C LEU A 345 -1.94 1.38 -18.90
N VAL A 346 -1.26 0.63 -18.02
CA VAL A 346 -0.24 1.17 -17.11
C VAL A 346 1.09 0.46 -17.33
N ASP A 347 2.15 1.21 -17.60
CA ASP A 347 3.53 0.71 -17.65
C ASP A 347 4.09 0.57 -16.23
N LEU A 348 4.18 -0.65 -15.72
CA LEU A 348 4.64 -0.90 -14.35
C LEU A 348 6.16 -0.83 -14.19
N GLN A 349 6.90 -0.88 -15.30
CA GLN A 349 8.36 -0.87 -15.29
C GLN A 349 8.92 0.56 -15.40
N ASN A 350 8.16 1.50 -15.95
CA ASN A 350 8.62 2.87 -16.21
C ASN A 350 7.65 3.92 -15.67
N SER A 351 7.88 4.36 -14.43
CA SER A 351 7.17 5.47 -13.77
C SER A 351 5.64 5.36 -13.70
N LYS A 352 5.05 4.17 -13.87
CA LYS A 352 3.59 3.96 -13.86
C LYS A 352 2.87 4.81 -14.90
N LYS A 353 3.51 5.06 -16.05
CA LYS A 353 2.94 5.81 -17.17
C LYS A 353 1.62 5.19 -17.61
N LYS A 354 0.62 6.04 -17.85
CA LYS A 354 -0.73 5.61 -18.25
C LYS A 354 -0.93 5.88 -19.74
N PHE A 355 -1.71 5.04 -20.40
CA PHE A 355 -2.12 5.24 -21.79
C PHE A 355 -3.61 5.00 -21.87
N VAL A 356 -4.36 5.93 -22.43
CA VAL A 356 -5.82 5.87 -22.50
C VAL A 356 -6.25 5.94 -23.96
N MET A 357 -7.17 5.05 -24.34
CA MET A 357 -7.78 5.12 -25.66
C MET A 357 -8.85 6.21 -25.70
N GLU A 358 -8.80 7.09 -26.70
CA GLU A 358 -9.71 8.24 -26.80
C GLU A 358 -11.11 7.87 -27.31
N GLU A 359 -11.21 6.80 -28.09
CA GLU A 359 -12.46 6.31 -28.65
C GLU A 359 -13.00 5.09 -27.90
N SER A 360 -14.29 4.78 -28.10
CA SER A 360 -14.88 3.59 -27.51
C SER A 360 -14.28 2.31 -28.09
N ALA A 361 -13.94 1.39 -27.19
CA ALA A 361 -13.28 0.15 -27.51
C ALA A 361 -14.21 -0.95 -28.03
N ASP A 362 -13.62 -1.78 -28.88
CA ASP A 362 -13.97 -3.17 -29.12
C ASP A 362 -12.69 -4.03 -28.96
N LEU A 363 -12.79 -5.36 -29.08
CA LEU A 363 -11.63 -6.25 -28.94
C LEU A 363 -10.52 -5.97 -29.97
N GLU A 364 -10.88 -5.71 -31.23
CA GLU A 364 -9.92 -5.50 -32.31
C GLU A 364 -9.16 -4.19 -32.09
N LYS A 365 -9.88 -3.11 -31.78
CA LYS A 365 -9.29 -1.81 -31.42
C LYS A 365 -8.44 -1.92 -30.16
N THR A 366 -8.87 -2.68 -29.16
CA THR A 366 -8.11 -2.89 -27.93
C THR A 366 -6.76 -3.56 -28.22
N LEU A 367 -6.75 -4.63 -29.02
CA LEU A 367 -5.51 -5.32 -29.42
C LEU A 367 -4.59 -4.41 -30.25
N ALA A 368 -5.16 -3.63 -31.18
CA ALA A 368 -4.39 -2.67 -31.97
C ALA A 368 -3.79 -1.57 -31.10
N PHE A 369 -4.54 -1.06 -30.11
CA PHE A 369 -4.07 -0.06 -29.15
C PHE A 369 -2.92 -0.61 -28.30
N ILE A 370 -3.07 -1.82 -27.75
CA ILE A 370 -1.99 -2.50 -27.01
C ILE A 370 -0.73 -2.59 -27.87
N ALA A 371 -0.85 -3.04 -29.13
CA ALA A 371 0.29 -3.16 -30.03
C ALA A 371 1.02 -1.82 -30.27
N LYS A 372 0.28 -0.73 -30.47
CA LYS A 372 0.85 0.62 -30.64
C LYS A 372 1.55 1.13 -29.37
N VAL A 373 0.95 0.93 -28.20
CA VAL A 373 1.57 1.30 -26.91
C VAL A 373 2.87 0.52 -26.70
N VAL A 374 2.86 -0.78 -26.97
CA VAL A 374 4.06 -1.64 -26.89
C VAL A 374 5.14 -1.19 -27.85
N ALA A 375 4.77 -0.76 -29.07
CA ALA A 375 5.69 -0.22 -30.07
C ALA A 375 6.22 1.19 -29.73
N GLY A 376 5.67 1.85 -28.70
CA GLY A 376 6.03 3.23 -28.33
C GLY A 376 5.44 4.29 -29.26
N GLU A 377 4.38 3.96 -30.00
CA GLU A 377 3.70 4.87 -30.95
C GLU A 377 2.59 5.70 -30.29
N VAL A 378 2.32 5.48 -29.01
CA VAL A 378 1.31 6.20 -28.24
C VAL A 378 2.01 6.94 -27.11
N GLU A 379 1.77 8.25 -27.02
CA GLU A 379 2.27 9.06 -25.92
C GLU A 379 1.49 8.78 -24.62
N PRO A 380 2.14 8.82 -23.44
CA PRO A 380 1.46 8.66 -22.16
C PRO A 380 0.37 9.71 -21.94
N THR A 381 -0.76 9.27 -21.41
CA THR A 381 -1.85 10.13 -20.97
C THR A 381 -1.58 10.63 -19.56
N LEU A 382 -1.67 11.95 -19.37
CA LEU A 382 -1.64 12.60 -18.07
C LEU A 382 -3.07 12.88 -17.58
N LYS A 383 -3.35 12.58 -16.31
CA LYS A 383 -4.57 13.12 -15.69
C LYS A 383 -4.49 14.65 -15.74
N SER A 384 -5.54 15.28 -16.25
CA SER A 384 -5.66 16.73 -16.27
C SER A 384 -7.12 17.13 -16.14
N ALA A 385 -7.39 18.09 -15.27
CA ALA A 385 -8.65 18.82 -15.29
C ALA A 385 -8.79 19.59 -16.63
N PRO A 386 -10.02 19.97 -17.03
CA PRO A 386 -10.24 20.83 -18.18
C PRO A 386 -9.48 22.15 -18.03
N ILE A 387 -8.91 22.65 -19.12
CA ILE A 387 -8.28 23.97 -19.13
C ILE A 387 -9.36 25.02 -18.79
N PRO A 388 -9.16 25.87 -17.75
CA PRO A 388 -10.14 26.89 -17.39
C PRO A 388 -10.46 27.81 -18.58
N ALA A 389 -11.74 28.07 -18.82
CA ALA A 389 -12.19 28.94 -19.91
C ALA A 389 -11.72 30.40 -19.73
N THR A 390 -11.60 30.85 -18.48
CA THR A 390 -11.09 32.18 -18.10
C THR A 390 -10.12 32.05 -16.93
N GLN A 391 -9.18 33.00 -16.84
CA GLN A 391 -8.25 33.16 -15.72
C GLN A 391 -8.68 34.42 -14.95
N GLU A 392 -9.65 34.29 -14.03
CA GLU A 392 -10.26 35.44 -13.35
C GLU A 392 -9.50 35.90 -12.09
N GLU A 393 -8.46 35.17 -11.68
CA GLU A 393 -7.60 35.53 -10.56
C GLU A 393 -6.16 35.80 -11.03
N SER A 394 -5.47 36.72 -10.34
CA SER A 394 -4.05 37.03 -10.55
C SER A 394 -3.15 35.79 -10.37
N VAL A 395 -3.62 34.80 -9.60
CA VAL A 395 -2.97 33.47 -9.51
C VAL A 395 -3.42 32.62 -10.71
N LYS A 396 -2.51 32.37 -11.66
CA LYS A 396 -2.80 31.53 -12.83
C LYS A 396 -3.13 30.09 -12.42
N VAL A 397 -4.27 29.59 -12.86
CA VAL A 397 -4.69 28.19 -12.67
C VAL A 397 -4.10 27.35 -13.80
N VAL A 398 -3.26 26.39 -13.42
CA VAL A 398 -2.61 25.43 -14.30
C VAL A 398 -3.25 24.06 -14.10
N VAL A 399 -3.43 23.34 -15.21
CA VAL A 399 -3.87 21.94 -15.25
C VAL A 399 -2.82 21.11 -15.97
N GLY A 400 -2.88 19.78 -15.90
CA GLY A 400 -1.87 18.91 -16.52
C GLY A 400 -1.60 19.22 -17.99
N LYS A 401 -2.67 19.49 -18.76
CA LYS A 401 -2.59 19.86 -20.19
C LYS A 401 -2.03 21.26 -20.48
N SER A 402 -2.00 22.17 -19.50
CA SER A 402 -1.43 23.51 -19.65
C SER A 402 -0.13 23.71 -18.88
N PHE A 403 0.34 22.68 -18.17
CA PHE A 403 1.55 22.74 -17.35
C PHE A 403 2.78 23.06 -18.18
N GLU A 404 2.99 22.35 -19.28
CA GLU A 404 4.12 22.57 -20.19
C GLU A 404 4.13 24.04 -20.66
N ASP A 405 3.00 24.54 -21.15
CA ASP A 405 2.90 25.88 -21.74
C ASP A 405 3.02 27.04 -20.76
N VAL A 406 2.49 26.87 -19.54
CA VAL A 406 2.35 27.95 -18.55
C VAL A 406 3.50 27.95 -17.56
N VAL A 407 4.04 26.76 -17.25
CA VAL A 407 5.19 26.63 -16.36
C VAL A 407 6.44 26.56 -17.21
N LEU A 408 6.72 25.44 -17.87
CA LEU A 408 8.02 25.16 -18.51
C LEU A 408 8.34 26.06 -19.72
N GLY A 409 7.37 26.23 -20.62
CA GLY A 409 7.48 26.97 -21.87
C GLY A 409 7.06 28.42 -21.77
N SER A 410 7.00 29.01 -20.56
CA SER A 410 6.62 30.41 -20.39
C SER A 410 7.72 31.40 -20.76
N GLY A 411 8.99 30.98 -20.69
CA GLY A 411 10.15 31.86 -20.82
C GLY A 411 10.26 32.90 -19.70
N ARG A 412 9.50 32.74 -18.61
CA ARG A 412 9.40 33.68 -17.48
C ARG A 412 9.78 32.98 -16.18
N ASN A 413 9.97 33.78 -15.13
CA ASN A 413 10.16 33.26 -13.78
C ASN A 413 8.80 32.80 -13.22
N VAL A 414 8.68 31.56 -12.77
CA VAL A 414 7.42 30.97 -12.32
C VAL A 414 7.55 30.48 -10.88
N LEU A 415 6.79 31.06 -9.96
CA LEU A 415 6.54 30.43 -8.65
C LEU A 415 5.28 29.57 -8.75
N PHE A 416 5.47 28.26 -8.69
CA PHE A 416 4.43 27.27 -8.93
C PHE A 416 4.08 26.52 -7.65
N LYS A 417 2.79 26.53 -7.29
CA LYS A 417 2.25 25.84 -6.11
C LYS A 417 1.34 24.68 -6.51
N ILE A 418 1.71 23.48 -6.09
CA ILE A 418 0.87 22.29 -6.21
C ILE A 418 0.17 22.06 -4.86
N TYR A 419 -1.15 21.96 -4.87
CA TYR A 419 -1.97 21.87 -3.66
C TYR A 419 -3.00 20.73 -3.72
N ALA A 420 -3.63 20.45 -2.57
CA ALA A 420 -4.82 19.61 -2.50
C ALA A 420 -5.96 20.37 -1.80
N PRO A 421 -7.22 20.31 -2.29
CA PRO A 421 -8.34 21.09 -1.76
C PRO A 421 -8.66 20.82 -0.29
N TRP A 422 -8.36 19.61 0.21
CA TRP A 422 -8.61 19.19 1.58
C TRP A 422 -7.45 19.53 2.54
N CYS A 423 -6.28 19.91 2.04
CA CYS A 423 -5.11 20.14 2.88
C CYS A 423 -5.21 21.45 3.68
N GLY A 424 -5.16 21.35 5.01
CA GLY A 424 -5.22 22.51 5.92
C GLY A 424 -4.07 23.51 5.72
N HIS A 425 -2.85 23.02 5.47
CA HIS A 425 -1.70 23.89 5.20
C HIS A 425 -1.85 24.66 3.88
N CYS A 426 -2.45 24.06 2.86
CA CYS A 426 -2.75 24.74 1.59
C CYS A 426 -3.74 25.87 1.79
N LYS A 427 -4.82 25.60 2.55
CA LYS A 427 -5.84 26.61 2.88
C LYS A 427 -5.26 27.77 3.67
N ALA A 428 -4.39 27.49 4.65
CA ALA A 428 -3.74 28.52 5.46
C ALA A 428 -2.82 29.44 4.64
N MET A 429 -2.14 28.91 3.61
CA MET A 429 -1.25 29.67 2.74
C MET A 429 -1.98 30.42 1.62
N ALA A 430 -3.19 29.99 1.25
CA ALA A 430 -3.92 30.53 0.09
C ALA A 430 -4.08 32.07 0.11
N PRO A 431 -4.38 32.75 1.24
CA PRO A 431 -4.47 34.20 1.28
C PRO A 431 -3.15 34.90 0.91
N ALA A 432 -2.03 34.52 1.55
CA ALA A 432 -0.72 35.12 1.29
C ALA A 432 -0.24 34.86 -0.15
N PHE A 433 -0.56 33.68 -0.70
CA PHE A 433 -0.21 33.34 -2.08
C PHE A 433 -1.03 34.12 -3.11
N LYS A 434 -2.30 34.44 -2.80
CA LYS A 434 -3.13 35.31 -3.63
C LYS A 434 -2.61 36.75 -3.57
N GLU A 435 -2.34 37.26 -2.37
CA GLU A 435 -1.78 38.60 -2.18
C GLU A 435 -0.44 38.79 -2.90
N LEU A 436 0.40 37.74 -2.91
CA LEU A 436 1.64 37.72 -3.70
C LEU A 436 1.36 37.90 -5.20
N ALA A 437 0.39 37.14 -5.73
CA ALA A 437 0.04 37.23 -7.15
C ALA A 437 -0.57 38.57 -7.51
N ASP A 438 -1.45 39.13 -6.67
CA ASP A 438 -2.04 40.45 -6.86
C ASP A 438 -0.94 41.53 -6.88
N LYS A 439 0.10 41.40 -6.05
CA LYS A 439 1.21 42.37 -5.99
C LYS A 439 2.15 42.29 -7.20
N LEU A 440 2.24 41.13 -7.83
CA LEU A 440 3.10 40.86 -8.99
C LEU A 440 2.32 40.78 -10.31
N GLU A 441 1.04 41.16 -10.31
CA GLU A 441 0.15 41.03 -11.47
C GLU A 441 0.67 41.83 -12.69
N GLU A 442 1.25 43.01 -12.44
CA GLU A 442 1.84 43.89 -13.45
C GLU A 442 3.31 43.58 -13.76
N ASP A 443 3.94 42.63 -13.05
CA ASP A 443 5.32 42.21 -13.33
C ASP A 443 5.33 41.19 -14.47
N GLU A 444 5.65 41.66 -15.68
CA GLU A 444 5.70 40.80 -16.85
C GLU A 444 6.79 39.70 -16.78
N GLU A 445 7.76 39.81 -15.88
CA GLU A 445 8.85 38.82 -15.74
C GLU A 445 8.46 37.61 -14.87
N VAL A 446 7.38 37.73 -14.07
CA VAL A 446 7.01 36.75 -13.06
C VAL A 446 5.60 36.19 -13.29
N ILE A 447 5.44 34.89 -13.09
CA ILE A 447 4.15 34.20 -13.07
C ILE A 447 3.98 33.55 -11.70
N ILE A 448 2.84 33.83 -11.05
CA ILE A 448 2.40 33.10 -9.87
C ILE A 448 1.30 32.11 -10.29
N ALA A 449 1.60 30.82 -10.17
CA ALA A 449 0.74 29.76 -10.68
C ALA A 449 0.37 28.73 -9.61
N LYS A 450 -0.82 28.14 -9.71
CA LYS A 450 -1.28 27.03 -8.86
C LYS A 450 -1.86 25.88 -9.69
N MET A 451 -1.66 24.65 -9.22
CA MET A 451 -2.29 23.45 -9.76
C MET A 451 -2.84 22.59 -8.63
N ASP A 452 -4.03 22.03 -8.86
CA ASP A 452 -4.59 21.00 -7.99
C ASP A 452 -3.95 19.64 -8.31
N GLY A 453 -3.06 19.16 -7.44
CA GLY A 453 -2.37 17.89 -7.61
C GLY A 453 -3.26 16.65 -7.40
N THR A 454 -4.50 16.80 -6.92
CA THR A 454 -5.44 15.67 -6.84
C THR A 454 -6.14 15.41 -8.17
N GLU A 455 -6.21 16.43 -9.03
CA GLU A 455 -6.88 16.36 -10.34
C GLU A 455 -5.93 16.43 -11.54
N ASN A 456 -4.62 16.59 -11.30
CA ASN A 456 -3.64 16.76 -12.36
C ASN A 456 -2.34 16.02 -12.05
N GLU A 457 -1.75 15.40 -13.07
CA GLU A 457 -0.45 14.74 -13.04
C GLU A 457 0.60 15.56 -13.81
N ILE A 458 1.86 15.48 -13.38
CA ILE A 458 3.02 16.06 -14.05
C ILE A 458 4.01 14.93 -14.33
N MET A 459 4.49 14.84 -15.57
CA MET A 459 5.54 13.89 -16.00
C MET A 459 6.87 14.62 -16.20
N ASP A 460 7.34 15.30 -15.15
CA ASP A 460 8.65 15.95 -15.11
C ASP A 460 9.30 15.72 -13.74
N ASP A 461 10.40 14.96 -13.74
CA ASP A 461 11.11 14.53 -12.52
C ASP A 461 11.70 15.71 -11.72
N ARG A 462 11.76 16.92 -12.30
CA ARG A 462 12.16 18.14 -11.57
C ARG A 462 11.11 18.57 -10.55
N PHE A 463 9.87 18.07 -10.64
CA PHE A 463 8.74 18.41 -9.77
C PHE A 463 8.36 17.25 -8.86
N ASP A 464 9.24 16.88 -7.92
CA ASP A 464 9.02 15.79 -6.96
C ASP A 464 8.02 16.18 -5.85
N VAL A 465 6.74 15.84 -6.04
CA VAL A 465 5.66 16.13 -5.09
C VAL A 465 5.55 15.04 -4.01
N ARG A 466 6.18 15.28 -2.86
CA ARG A 466 6.10 14.37 -1.68
C ARG A 466 4.96 14.65 -0.72
N GLY A 467 4.27 15.78 -0.88
CA GLY A 467 3.19 16.23 -0.01
C GLY A 467 2.70 17.62 -0.37
N TYR A 468 1.62 18.08 0.29
CA TYR A 468 0.95 19.34 -0.05
C TYR A 468 1.01 20.37 1.10
N PRO A 469 1.24 21.67 0.82
CA PRO A 469 1.59 22.22 -0.49
C PRO A 469 3.05 21.94 -0.86
N ALA A 470 3.30 21.65 -2.14
CA ALA A 470 4.65 21.65 -2.73
C ALA A 470 4.82 22.93 -3.55
N LEU A 471 5.98 23.58 -3.42
CA LEU A 471 6.30 24.79 -4.16
C LEU A 471 7.61 24.63 -4.92
N PHE A 472 7.61 25.13 -6.15
CA PHE A 472 8.76 25.11 -7.03
C PHE A 472 8.94 26.50 -7.63
N PHE A 473 10.18 26.92 -7.78
CA PHE A 473 10.53 28.11 -8.52
C PHE A 473 11.28 27.70 -9.78
N MET A 474 10.78 28.14 -10.92
CA MET A 474 11.47 28.02 -12.19
C MET A 474 11.92 29.41 -12.62
N ASN A 475 13.19 29.58 -12.98
CA ASN A 475 13.67 30.86 -13.51
C ASN A 475 13.41 30.98 -15.03
N SER A 476 13.63 32.16 -15.61
CA SER A 476 13.41 32.40 -17.05
C SER A 476 14.27 31.54 -17.99
N GLU A 477 15.35 30.95 -17.48
CA GLU A 477 16.26 30.04 -18.20
C GLU A 477 15.82 28.56 -18.11
N GLY A 478 14.73 28.26 -17.41
CA GLY A 478 14.18 26.90 -17.27
C GLY A 478 14.81 26.06 -16.16
N LYS A 479 15.63 26.65 -15.29
CA LYS A 479 16.16 25.99 -14.09
C LYS A 479 15.06 25.90 -13.03
N VAL A 480 14.78 24.69 -12.55
CA VAL A 480 13.75 24.40 -11.54
C VAL A 480 14.41 24.09 -10.20
N GLU A 481 13.91 24.70 -9.13
CA GLU A 481 14.32 24.42 -7.75
C GLU A 481 13.10 24.31 -6.82
N SER A 482 13.18 23.41 -5.83
CA SER A 482 12.16 23.33 -4.79
C SER A 482 12.24 24.55 -3.86
N TYR A 483 11.11 25.21 -3.64
CA TYR A 483 11.01 26.30 -2.69
C TYR A 483 10.81 25.77 -1.27
N ASN A 484 11.81 26.00 -0.42
CA ASN A 484 11.81 25.56 0.98
C ASN A 484 11.75 26.74 1.97
N GLY A 485 11.47 27.96 1.48
CA GLY A 485 11.36 29.17 2.30
C GLY A 485 10.07 29.26 3.12
N GLY A 486 9.91 30.36 3.84
CA GLY A 486 8.70 30.63 4.64
C GLY A 486 7.45 30.81 3.77
N ARG A 487 6.25 30.66 4.35
CA ARG A 487 4.98 30.69 3.60
C ARG A 487 4.24 32.02 3.70
N THR A 488 4.94 33.08 4.12
CA THR A 488 4.39 34.43 4.21
C THR A 488 4.63 35.20 2.90
N LEU A 489 3.89 36.29 2.69
CA LEU A 489 4.07 37.18 1.53
C LEU A 489 5.52 37.65 1.41
N ASP A 490 6.09 38.15 2.51
CA ASP A 490 7.43 38.74 2.54
C ASP A 490 8.52 37.71 2.23
N ASP A 491 8.40 36.49 2.74
CA ASP A 491 9.34 35.40 2.45
C ASP A 491 9.36 35.06 0.96
N MET A 492 8.17 34.93 0.34
CA MET A 492 8.05 34.58 -1.07
C MET A 492 8.51 35.70 -1.99
N LEU A 493 8.16 36.96 -1.70
CA LEU A 493 8.66 38.12 -2.44
C LEU A 493 10.18 38.19 -2.40
N LYS A 494 10.76 38.07 -1.20
CA LYS A 494 12.21 38.10 -1.02
C LYS A 494 12.88 37.00 -1.85
N TYR A 495 12.34 35.79 -1.82
CA TYR A 495 12.88 34.67 -2.59
C TYR A 495 12.85 34.95 -4.10
N ILE A 496 11.71 35.43 -4.62
CA ILE A 496 11.57 35.75 -6.04
C ILE A 496 12.59 36.80 -6.45
N GLU A 497 12.76 37.88 -5.69
CA GLU A 497 13.75 38.93 -5.99
C GLU A 497 15.20 38.42 -5.95
N GLU A 498 15.52 37.47 -5.06
CA GLU A 498 16.86 36.88 -4.95
C GLU A 498 17.18 35.87 -6.07
N HIS A 499 16.15 35.26 -6.69
CA HIS A 499 16.33 34.12 -7.62
C HIS A 499 15.82 34.39 -9.04
N LYS A 500 15.06 35.46 -9.29
CA LYS A 500 14.59 35.79 -10.64
C LYS A 500 15.75 36.13 -11.56
N THR A 501 15.71 35.60 -12.78
CA THR A 501 16.65 35.92 -13.85
C THR A 501 15.98 36.85 -14.86
N PRO A 502 16.74 37.74 -15.52
CA PRO A 502 16.19 38.64 -16.54
C PRO A 502 15.44 37.87 -17.62
N VAL A 503 14.28 38.38 -18.04
CA VAL A 503 13.54 37.81 -19.16
C VAL A 503 14.02 38.47 -20.46
N SER A 504 14.60 37.69 -21.38
CA SER A 504 15.05 38.23 -22.68
C SER A 504 13.98 38.07 -23.76
N GLU A 505 13.91 39.03 -24.68
CA GLU A 505 13.01 38.94 -25.83
C GLU A 505 13.27 37.70 -26.70
N ASP A 506 14.52 37.24 -26.78
CA ASP A 506 14.88 36.05 -27.56
C ASP A 506 14.34 34.77 -26.91
N ILE A 507 14.36 34.69 -25.56
CA ILE A 507 13.73 33.61 -24.80
C ILE A 507 12.21 33.62 -25.01
N LEU A 508 11.56 34.78 -24.89
CA LEU A 508 10.12 34.91 -25.12
C LEU A 508 9.69 34.55 -26.55
N LYS A 509 10.49 34.93 -27.56
CA LYS A 509 10.24 34.56 -28.97
C LYS A 509 10.39 33.06 -29.18
N SER A 510 11.42 32.42 -28.61
CA SER A 510 11.60 30.97 -28.69
C SER A 510 10.45 30.19 -28.03
N ALA A 511 9.99 30.65 -26.86
CA ALA A 511 8.84 30.11 -26.15
C ALA A 511 7.52 30.26 -26.93
N SER A 512 7.34 31.37 -27.66
CA SER A 512 6.18 31.60 -28.52
C SER A 512 6.20 30.72 -29.77
N SER A 513 7.36 30.55 -30.43
CA SER A 513 7.47 29.76 -31.67
C SER A 513 7.30 28.26 -31.43
N ALA A 514 7.62 27.76 -30.23
CA ALA A 514 7.37 26.37 -29.84
C ALA A 514 5.87 26.04 -29.73
N LYS A 515 4.96 27.04 -29.66
CA LYS A 515 3.51 26.85 -29.57
C LYS A 515 2.79 26.82 -30.92
N GLU A 516 3.47 27.16 -32.03
CA GLU A 516 2.88 27.21 -33.38
C GLU A 516 3.25 25.99 -34.26
N LEU A 517 4.08 25.08 -33.75
CA LEU A 517 4.43 23.79 -34.36
C LEU A 517 3.67 22.66 -33.67
#